data_AF-A0A524EAR0-F1
#
_entry.id   AF-A0A524EAR0-F1
#
_cell.length_a   1.000
_cell.length_b   1.000
_cell.length_c   1.000
_cell.angle_alpha   90.00
_cell.angle_beta   90.00
_cell.angle_gamma   90.00
#
_symmetry.space_group_name_H-M   'P 1'
#
loop_
_entity.id
_entity.type
_entity.pdbx_description
1 polymer ?
#
loop_
_entity_poly.entity_id
_entity_poly.type
_entity_poly.pdbx_seq_one_letter_code
_entity_poly.pdbx_strand_id
1 'polypeptide(L)'
;MSLKVEDSDEYRKIQKRIDLLQLLKQYYGSGANFYDFDTGEIPLRELIAFMADEGFPRRLPEAEHVLKRIDEEIISLENSKKGMRLQEIDDRNLNSLLIITSWTKLIGTSNKGVFLDRPVMDLRRDTIVMLTDETQTFKELTDERIAVIFGPGIYYSEFAVDRGNYLEDSLEINGICLPLDLLGKIYTADKIYHSDKIDATITEVSTILPFHIIEQSETVQTYVKGIISRNVFHPNKAAIEKFNQHIMDPVSYSTSEGFKIMSAHPLWYNKLLVEPDYEYRTGSGKKAYSTAGIGSLTGMVHKIKPIIFSSPQKEREQLERVEEIVKQYREMGFHLLKNWIPSY
;
A
#
# COMPACT_ATOMS: atom_id res chain seq x y z
N MET A 1 11.43 -7.15 10.98
CA MET A 1 12.41 -6.14 10.59
C MET A 1 11.71 -4.79 10.72
N SER A 2 12.27 -3.90 11.54
CA SER A 2 11.77 -2.56 11.89
C SER A 2 11.99 -1.57 10.74
N LEU A 3 11.39 -0.37 10.81
CA LEU A 3 11.74 0.73 9.90
C LEU A 3 13.22 1.10 10.11
N LYS A 4 13.97 1.52 9.08
CA LYS A 4 15.41 1.81 9.25
C LYS A 4 15.64 2.95 10.21
N VAL A 5 14.69 3.89 10.31
CA VAL A 5 14.72 4.98 11.29
C VAL A 5 14.72 4.46 12.72
N GLU A 6 14.16 3.27 12.99
CA GLU A 6 14.16 2.68 14.33
C GLU A 6 15.53 2.17 14.75
N ASP A 7 16.41 1.94 13.77
CA ASP A 7 17.82 1.62 14.00
C ASP A 7 18.71 2.86 14.13
N SER A 8 18.17 4.07 13.90
CA SER A 8 18.92 5.31 14.07
C SER A 8 19.26 5.60 15.53
N ASP A 9 20.43 6.18 15.76
CA ASP A 9 20.88 6.59 17.10
C ASP A 9 19.90 7.57 17.75
N GLU A 10 19.30 8.45 16.95
CA GLU A 10 18.32 9.43 17.42
C GLU A 10 17.04 8.75 17.92
N TYR A 11 16.48 7.83 17.15
CA TYR A 11 15.27 7.09 17.56
C TYR A 11 15.53 6.23 18.79
N ARG A 12 16.69 5.56 18.87
CA ARG A 12 17.09 4.78 20.05
C ARG A 12 17.27 5.64 21.29
N LYS A 13 17.83 6.85 21.16
CA LYS A 13 17.92 7.83 22.27
C LYS A 13 16.53 8.26 22.75
N ILE A 14 15.60 8.52 21.82
CA ILE A 14 14.23 8.88 22.18
C ILE A 14 13.54 7.71 22.90
N GLN A 15 13.65 6.49 22.38
CA GLN A 15 13.07 5.29 23.02
C GLN A 15 13.61 5.12 24.45
N LYS A 16 14.93 5.18 24.60
CA LYS A 16 15.57 5.07 25.92
C LYS A 16 15.08 6.14 26.90
N ARG A 17 14.88 7.37 26.42
CA ARG A 17 14.32 8.47 27.24
C ARG A 17 12.89 8.18 27.66
N ILE A 18 12.05 7.65 26.76
CA ILE A 18 10.68 7.22 27.08
C ILE A 18 10.71 6.13 28.15
N ASP A 19 11.56 5.11 28.02
CA ASP A 19 11.65 4.00 28.98
C ASP A 19 12.03 4.52 30.39
N LEU A 20 12.99 5.44 30.47
CA LEU A 20 13.38 6.11 31.72
C LEU A 20 12.24 6.95 32.32
N LEU A 21 11.52 7.69 31.49
CA LEU A 21 10.36 8.49 31.91
C LEU A 21 9.20 7.61 32.40
N GLN A 22 8.92 6.49 31.74
CA GLN A 22 7.92 5.51 32.19
C GLN A 22 8.30 4.89 33.52
N LEU A 23 9.58 4.58 33.71
CA LEU A 23 10.09 4.06 34.97
C LEU A 23 9.95 5.10 36.10
N LEU A 24 10.25 6.38 35.82
CA LEU A 24 9.99 7.47 36.76
C LEU A 24 8.52 7.62 37.09
N LYS A 25 7.64 7.52 36.08
CA LYS A 25 6.20 7.57 36.28
C LYS A 25 5.74 6.48 37.25
N GLN A 26 6.23 5.26 37.09
CA GLN A 26 5.96 4.15 38.02
C GLN A 26 6.49 4.44 39.43
N TYR A 27 7.72 4.94 39.53
CA TYR A 27 8.32 5.31 40.82
C TYR A 27 7.46 6.34 41.57
N TYR A 28 7.18 7.50 40.94
CA TYR A 28 6.38 8.56 41.57
C TYR A 28 4.93 8.14 41.82
N GLY A 29 4.35 7.27 40.99
CA GLY A 29 3.01 6.73 41.19
C GLY A 29 2.91 5.68 42.30
N SER A 30 4.00 4.95 42.59
CA SER A 30 4.03 3.90 43.62
C SER A 30 4.17 4.43 45.05
N GLY A 31 4.73 5.64 45.21
CA GLY A 31 5.11 6.16 46.52
C GLY A 31 6.22 5.36 47.23
N ALA A 32 6.91 4.46 46.50
CA ALA A 32 7.94 3.60 47.06
C ALA A 32 9.17 4.39 47.52
N ASN A 33 9.94 3.79 48.42
CA ASN A 33 11.29 4.26 48.72
C ASN A 33 12.18 4.03 47.49
N PHE A 34 12.92 5.06 47.08
CA PHE A 34 13.72 5.05 45.84
C PHE A 34 14.75 3.91 45.78
N TYR A 35 15.31 3.52 46.93
CA TYR A 35 16.31 2.45 47.00
C TYR A 35 15.72 1.04 46.95
N ASP A 36 14.41 0.91 47.20
CA ASP A 36 13.68 -0.35 47.21
C ASP A 36 12.82 -0.52 45.94
N PHE A 37 12.88 0.45 45.02
CA PHE A 37 12.12 0.46 43.78
C PHE A 37 12.78 -0.47 42.74
N ASP A 38 12.00 -1.40 42.22
CA ASP A 38 12.44 -2.33 41.18
C ASP A 38 12.54 -1.61 39.83
N THR A 39 13.78 -1.45 39.35
CA THR A 39 14.06 -0.81 38.07
C THR A 39 14.07 -1.78 36.89
N GLY A 40 13.81 -3.08 37.15
CA GLY A 40 13.85 -4.13 36.14
C GLY A 40 15.23 -4.23 35.48
N GLU A 41 15.27 -4.08 34.16
CA GLU A 41 16.51 -4.17 33.37
C GLU A 41 17.35 -2.89 33.35
N ILE A 42 16.78 -1.75 33.76
CA ILE A 42 17.48 -0.46 33.77
C ILE A 42 18.30 -0.33 35.06
N PRO A 43 19.62 -0.09 35.01
CA PRO A 43 20.42 0.10 36.21
C PRO A 43 19.97 1.32 37.02
N LEU A 44 19.80 1.18 38.33
CA LEU A 44 19.42 2.29 39.22
C LEU A 44 20.34 3.53 39.09
N ARG A 45 21.64 3.31 38.86
CA ARG A 45 22.62 4.39 38.64
C ARG A 45 22.28 5.25 37.43
N GLU A 46 21.75 4.64 36.38
CA GLU A 46 21.36 5.31 35.15
C GLU A 46 20.11 6.16 35.37
N LEU A 47 19.12 5.62 36.06
CA LEU A 47 17.93 6.38 36.49
C LEU A 47 18.32 7.59 37.34
N ILE A 48 19.26 7.41 38.29
CA ILE A 48 19.77 8.49 39.14
C ILE A 48 20.44 9.60 38.31
N ALA A 49 21.27 9.24 37.34
CA ALA A 49 21.93 10.20 36.46
C ALA A 49 20.90 10.97 35.63
N PHE A 50 19.95 10.26 35.03
CA PHE A 50 18.85 10.85 34.26
C PHE A 50 18.03 11.85 35.10
N MET A 51 17.66 11.48 36.33
CA MET A 51 16.95 12.39 37.23
C MET A 51 17.74 13.66 37.55
N ALA A 52 19.05 13.53 37.75
CA ALA A 52 19.91 14.68 38.05
C ALA A 52 20.04 15.61 36.84
N ASP A 53 20.22 15.03 35.65
CA ASP A 53 20.40 15.77 34.40
C ASP A 53 19.11 16.51 33.97
N GLU A 54 17.95 15.87 34.15
CA GLU A 54 16.64 16.42 33.73
C GLU A 54 15.90 17.19 34.85
N GLY A 55 16.51 17.26 36.05
CA GLY A 55 15.99 18.01 37.19
C GLY A 55 14.76 17.38 37.86
N PHE A 56 14.65 16.05 37.88
CA PHE A 56 13.59 15.33 38.58
C PHE A 56 13.95 15.10 40.06
N PRO A 57 13.08 15.49 41.02
CA PRO A 57 13.39 15.41 42.44
C PRO A 57 13.36 13.97 42.98
N ARG A 58 14.36 13.55 43.76
CA ARG A 58 14.37 12.19 44.37
C ARG A 58 13.35 11.97 45.48
N ARG A 59 12.70 13.03 45.96
CA ARG A 59 11.65 12.99 46.98
C ARG A 59 10.39 13.59 46.39
N LEU A 60 9.24 13.30 47.00
CA LEU A 60 7.89 13.62 46.51
C LEU A 60 7.31 14.91 47.17
N PRO A 61 7.80 16.13 46.92
CA PRO A 61 7.06 17.31 47.37
C PRO A 61 5.85 17.61 46.46
N GLU A 62 5.83 17.17 45.18
CA GLU A 62 4.82 17.58 44.18
C GLU A 62 4.56 16.50 43.11
N ALA A 63 4.14 15.29 43.53
CA ALA A 63 3.99 14.13 42.64
C ALA A 63 3.14 14.40 41.39
N GLU A 64 2.01 15.11 41.54
CA GLU A 64 1.09 15.39 40.43
C GLU A 64 1.71 16.27 39.34
N HIS A 65 2.44 17.32 39.72
CA HIS A 65 3.11 18.20 38.74
C HIS A 65 4.22 17.46 37.99
N VAL A 66 4.98 16.63 38.70
CA VAL A 66 6.05 15.82 38.09
C VAL A 66 5.46 14.77 37.15
N LEU A 67 4.40 14.07 37.55
CA LEU A 67 3.71 13.09 36.71
C LEU A 67 3.13 13.72 35.45
N LYS A 68 2.52 14.90 35.57
CA LYS A 68 2.00 15.65 34.42
C LYS A 68 3.11 16.04 33.44
N ARG A 69 4.24 16.54 33.95
CA ARG A 69 5.43 16.86 33.12
C ARG A 69 5.95 15.63 32.40
N ILE A 70 6.05 14.49 33.10
CA ILE A 70 6.48 13.22 32.51
C ILE A 70 5.53 12.80 31.39
N ASP A 71 4.23 12.90 31.60
CA ASP A 71 3.22 12.54 30.58
C ASP A 71 3.30 13.44 29.34
N GLU A 72 3.41 14.76 29.53
CA GLU A 72 3.59 15.72 28.42
C GLU A 72 4.86 15.42 27.62
N GLU A 73 5.94 15.07 28.30
CA GLU A 73 7.23 14.76 27.68
C GLU A 73 7.20 13.42 26.92
N ILE A 74 6.61 12.38 27.50
CA ILE A 74 6.39 11.09 26.81
C ILE A 74 5.58 11.32 25.53
N ILE A 75 4.47 12.07 25.61
CA ILE A 75 3.63 12.38 24.44
C ILE A 75 4.43 13.12 23.37
N SER A 76 5.25 14.11 23.76
CA SER A 76 6.11 14.84 22.82
C SER A 76 7.13 13.92 22.13
N LEU A 77 7.77 13.04 22.88
CA LEU A 77 8.77 12.10 22.35
C LEU A 77 8.12 11.04 21.44
N GLU A 78 6.95 10.52 21.80
CA GLU A 78 6.18 9.61 20.95
C GLU A 78 5.75 10.28 19.65
N ASN A 79 5.31 11.54 19.69
CA ASN A 79 5.00 12.32 18.50
C ASN A 79 6.23 12.55 17.63
N SER A 80 7.41 12.77 18.23
CA SER A 80 8.68 12.89 17.50
C SER A 80 9.02 11.58 16.78
N LYS A 81 8.96 10.43 17.47
CA LYS A 81 9.17 9.11 16.86
C LYS A 81 8.22 8.85 15.70
N LYS A 82 6.94 9.18 15.89
CA LYS A 82 5.92 9.08 14.85
C LYS A 82 6.26 9.96 13.64
N GLY A 83 6.68 11.21 13.87
CA GLY A 83 7.13 12.12 12.81
C GLY A 83 8.29 11.55 11.99
N MET A 84 9.29 10.98 12.67
CA MET A 84 10.43 10.33 12.01
C MET A 84 10.01 9.13 11.15
N ARG A 85 9.08 8.31 11.62
CA ARG A 85 8.55 7.15 10.88
C ARG A 85 7.71 7.58 9.67
N LEU A 86 6.85 8.57 9.84
CA LEU A 86 6.07 9.16 8.73
C LEU A 86 6.99 9.75 7.66
N GLN A 87 8.02 10.48 8.08
CA GLN A 87 9.00 11.03 7.15
C GLN A 87 9.71 9.93 6.36
N GLU A 88 10.12 8.81 6.99
CA GLU A 88 10.71 7.69 6.23
C GLU A 88 9.72 7.07 5.22
N ILE A 89 8.43 6.99 5.55
CA ILE A 89 7.40 6.48 4.64
C ILE A 89 7.24 7.41 3.44
N ASP A 90 7.16 8.72 3.70
CA ASP A 90 7.02 9.76 2.68
C ASP A 90 8.26 9.84 1.78
N ASP A 91 9.46 9.82 2.37
CA ASP A 91 10.75 9.87 1.65
C ASP A 91 10.94 8.67 0.70
N ARG A 92 10.29 7.54 0.99
CA ARG A 92 10.35 6.30 0.19
C ARG A 92 9.26 6.18 -0.88
N ASN A 93 8.43 7.21 -1.07
CA ASN A 93 7.35 7.24 -2.06
C ASN A 93 6.34 6.07 -1.93
N LEU A 94 6.15 5.51 -0.73
CA LEU A 94 5.08 4.53 -0.51
C LEU A 94 3.77 5.26 -0.25
N ASN A 95 3.04 5.60 -1.32
CA ASN A 95 1.83 6.41 -1.20
C ASN A 95 0.66 5.58 -0.67
N SER A 96 0.12 4.69 -1.50
CA SER A 96 -1.07 3.92 -1.12
C SER A 96 -1.18 2.60 -1.85
N LEU A 97 -1.89 1.65 -1.24
CA LEU A 97 -2.36 0.43 -1.86
C LEU A 97 -3.77 0.68 -2.42
N LEU A 98 -3.89 0.62 -3.75
CA LEU A 98 -5.14 0.62 -4.48
C LEU A 98 -5.60 -0.82 -4.74
N ILE A 99 -6.85 -1.10 -4.42
CA ILE A 99 -7.53 -2.35 -4.76
C ILE A 99 -8.81 -1.99 -5.51
N ILE A 100 -8.95 -2.41 -6.76
CA ILE A 100 -10.22 -2.35 -7.50
C ILE A 100 -10.84 -3.74 -7.42
N THR A 101 -11.99 -3.84 -6.74
CA THR A 101 -12.57 -5.12 -6.35
C THR A 101 -13.00 -5.95 -7.56
N SER A 102 -13.48 -5.29 -8.62
CA SER A 102 -13.83 -5.90 -9.90
C SER A 102 -13.67 -4.92 -11.05
N TRP A 103 -12.72 -5.24 -11.94
CA TRP A 103 -12.41 -4.44 -13.13
C TRP A 103 -13.61 -4.36 -14.09
N THR A 104 -14.22 -5.49 -14.42
CA THR A 104 -15.33 -5.58 -15.36
C THR A 104 -16.57 -4.83 -14.86
N LYS A 105 -16.85 -4.88 -13.55
CA LYS A 105 -17.91 -4.09 -12.93
C LYS A 105 -17.62 -2.59 -12.97
N LEU A 106 -16.38 -2.18 -12.66
CA LEU A 106 -15.97 -0.77 -12.73
C LEU A 106 -16.21 -0.19 -14.13
N ILE A 107 -15.74 -0.89 -15.17
CA ILE A 107 -15.83 -0.40 -16.55
C ILE A 107 -17.18 -0.69 -17.21
N GLY A 108 -18.06 -1.46 -16.56
CA GLY A 108 -19.40 -1.79 -17.05
C GLY A 108 -19.44 -2.79 -18.20
N THR A 109 -18.45 -3.68 -18.32
CA THR A 109 -18.43 -4.70 -19.39
C THR A 109 -19.07 -6.01 -18.93
N SER A 110 -19.81 -6.66 -19.84
CA SER A 110 -20.28 -8.04 -19.66
C SER A 110 -19.33 -9.08 -20.26
N ASN A 111 -18.21 -8.64 -20.85
CA ASN A 111 -17.25 -9.51 -21.49
C ASN A 111 -16.44 -10.30 -20.44
N LYS A 112 -16.53 -11.63 -20.49
CA LYS A 112 -15.77 -12.53 -19.62
C LYS A 112 -14.39 -12.89 -20.18
N GLY A 113 -14.10 -12.53 -21.42
CA GLY A 113 -12.85 -12.84 -22.10
C GLY A 113 -12.77 -14.28 -22.62
N VAL A 114 -11.58 -14.63 -23.08
CA VAL A 114 -11.19 -15.96 -23.58
C VAL A 114 -9.93 -16.36 -22.82
N PHE A 115 -9.71 -17.65 -22.59
CA PHE A 115 -8.49 -18.18 -21.99
C PHE A 115 -8.03 -19.41 -22.78
N LEU A 116 -6.79 -19.41 -23.28
CA LEU A 116 -6.27 -20.50 -24.13
C LEU A 116 -7.22 -20.89 -25.30
N ASP A 117 -7.70 -19.89 -26.04
CA ASP A 117 -8.67 -20.05 -27.13
C ASP A 117 -10.04 -20.62 -26.74
N ARG A 118 -10.33 -20.74 -25.44
CA ARG A 118 -11.63 -21.16 -24.91
C ARG A 118 -12.38 -19.99 -24.29
N PRO A 119 -13.67 -19.80 -24.59
CA PRO A 119 -14.46 -18.75 -23.96
C PRO A 119 -14.57 -18.99 -22.46
N VAL A 120 -14.45 -17.91 -21.67
CA VAL A 120 -14.66 -17.99 -20.23
C VAL A 120 -16.15 -18.10 -19.95
N MET A 121 -16.55 -19.19 -19.30
CA MET A 121 -17.94 -19.50 -18.97
C MET A 121 -18.40 -18.74 -17.73
N ASP A 122 -17.55 -18.65 -16.72
CA ASP A 122 -17.83 -17.95 -15.48
C ASP A 122 -16.61 -17.15 -15.01
N LEU A 123 -16.84 -15.90 -14.59
CA LEU A 123 -15.82 -15.01 -14.06
C LEU A 123 -16.21 -14.69 -12.62
N ARG A 124 -15.48 -15.27 -11.68
CA ARG A 124 -15.76 -15.13 -10.25
C ARG A 124 -15.10 -13.88 -9.68
N ARG A 125 -13.87 -13.60 -10.10
CA ARG A 125 -13.06 -12.46 -9.64
C ARG A 125 -12.18 -11.90 -10.76
N ASP A 126 -11.95 -10.61 -10.71
CA ASP A 126 -11.16 -9.82 -11.65
C ASP A 126 -10.64 -8.55 -10.94
N THR A 127 -9.80 -8.77 -9.95
CA THR A 127 -9.35 -7.76 -9.00
C THR A 127 -8.05 -7.12 -9.46
N ILE A 128 -7.92 -5.81 -9.36
CA ILE A 128 -6.64 -5.12 -9.51
C ILE A 128 -6.09 -4.78 -8.14
N VAL A 129 -4.81 -5.08 -7.90
CA VAL A 129 -4.07 -4.67 -6.70
C VAL A 129 -2.83 -3.91 -7.17
N MET A 130 -2.64 -2.67 -6.73
CA MET A 130 -1.58 -1.79 -7.22
C MET A 130 -1.06 -0.89 -6.09
N LEU A 131 0.26 -0.69 -6.03
CA LEU A 131 0.84 0.42 -5.26
C LEU A 131 0.79 1.65 -6.15
N THR A 132 0.09 2.69 -5.71
CA THR A 132 -0.08 3.91 -6.50
C THR A 132 1.15 4.80 -6.36
N ASP A 133 1.64 5.31 -7.47
CA ASP A 133 2.62 6.38 -7.52
C ASP A 133 1.93 7.73 -7.76
N GLU A 134 1.80 8.12 -9.03
CA GLU A 134 1.17 9.36 -9.45
C GLU A 134 -0.08 9.05 -10.29
N THR A 135 -1.12 9.86 -10.09
CA THR A 135 -2.27 9.91 -11.01
C THR A 135 -2.13 11.16 -11.87
N GLN A 136 -1.89 10.97 -13.16
CA GLN A 136 -1.75 12.07 -14.10
C GLN A 136 -2.95 12.14 -15.02
N THR A 137 -3.37 13.37 -15.37
CA THR A 137 -4.48 13.59 -16.30
C THR A 137 -3.97 14.21 -17.59
N PHE A 138 -4.45 13.69 -18.72
CA PHE A 138 -4.03 14.08 -20.05
C PHE A 138 -5.24 14.48 -20.86
N LYS A 139 -5.03 15.46 -21.74
CA LYS A 139 -6.04 15.92 -22.68
C LYS A 139 -5.75 15.33 -24.04
N GLU A 140 -6.70 14.60 -24.60
CA GLU A 140 -6.61 14.08 -25.96
C GLU A 140 -6.89 15.18 -27.01
N LEU A 141 -6.53 14.87 -28.26
CA LEU A 141 -6.86 15.71 -29.43
C LEU A 141 -8.37 15.89 -29.62
N THR A 142 -9.17 14.96 -29.10
CA THR A 142 -10.64 14.92 -29.18
C THR A 142 -11.34 15.70 -28.06
N ASP A 143 -10.60 16.45 -27.22
CA ASP A 143 -11.10 17.16 -26.03
C ASP A 143 -11.53 16.22 -24.87
N GLU A 144 -11.50 14.90 -25.09
CA GLU A 144 -11.65 13.89 -24.03
C GLU A 144 -10.44 13.92 -23.10
N ARG A 145 -10.69 13.68 -21.81
CA ARG A 145 -9.64 13.63 -20.80
C ARG A 145 -9.51 12.21 -20.27
N ILE A 146 -8.27 11.76 -20.24
CA ILE A 146 -7.90 10.46 -19.70
C ILE A 146 -7.05 10.67 -18.46
N ALA A 147 -7.08 9.72 -17.55
CA ALA A 147 -6.20 9.65 -16.41
C ALA A 147 -5.42 8.35 -16.46
N VAL A 148 -4.15 8.42 -16.06
CA VAL A 148 -3.33 7.23 -15.87
C VAL A 148 -2.87 7.21 -14.42
N ILE A 149 -3.21 6.12 -13.73
CA ILE A 149 -2.70 5.80 -12.40
C ILE A 149 -1.47 4.92 -12.64
N PHE A 150 -0.28 5.41 -12.27
CA PHE A 150 0.96 4.66 -12.37
C PHE A 150 1.28 3.90 -11.09
N GLY A 151 2.05 2.84 -11.24
CA GLY A 151 2.67 2.12 -10.14
C GLY A 151 2.61 0.60 -10.32
N PRO A 152 3.42 -0.16 -9.59
CA PRO A 152 3.47 -1.61 -9.75
C PRO A 152 2.18 -2.25 -9.23
N GLY A 153 1.57 -3.11 -10.04
CA GLY A 153 0.35 -3.81 -9.68
C GLY A 153 0.16 -5.11 -10.45
N ILE A 154 -0.89 -5.83 -10.09
CA ILE A 154 -1.36 -6.98 -10.84
C ILE A 154 -2.84 -6.85 -11.17
N TYR A 155 -3.22 -7.46 -12.28
CA TYR A 155 -4.57 -7.92 -12.55
C TYR A 155 -4.66 -9.40 -12.17
N TYR A 156 -5.54 -9.74 -11.24
CA TYR A 156 -5.82 -11.10 -10.80
C TYR A 156 -7.20 -11.52 -11.27
N SER A 157 -7.34 -12.75 -11.78
CA SER A 157 -8.62 -13.32 -12.15
C SER A 157 -8.82 -14.74 -11.63
N GLU A 158 -10.06 -15.04 -11.23
CA GLU A 158 -10.54 -16.37 -10.87
C GLU A 158 -11.75 -16.68 -11.76
N PHE A 159 -11.66 -17.73 -12.58
CA PHE A 159 -12.63 -17.96 -13.65
C PHE A 159 -12.71 -19.44 -14.04
N ALA A 160 -13.74 -19.81 -14.80
CA ALA A 160 -13.95 -21.17 -15.27
C ALA A 160 -14.14 -21.19 -16.79
N VAL A 161 -13.40 -22.05 -17.48
CA VAL A 161 -13.62 -22.38 -18.91
C VAL A 161 -14.55 -23.57 -19.08
N ASP A 162 -14.64 -24.43 -18.05
CA ASP A 162 -15.49 -25.60 -17.97
C ASP A 162 -16.30 -25.55 -16.65
N ARG A 163 -17.50 -26.15 -16.61
CA ARG A 163 -18.36 -26.04 -15.42
C ARG A 163 -17.70 -26.65 -14.17
N GLY A 164 -17.66 -25.88 -13.08
CA GLY A 164 -17.27 -26.34 -11.75
C GLY A 164 -15.78 -26.34 -11.45
N ASN A 165 -14.92 -26.10 -12.44
CA ASN A 165 -13.46 -26.03 -12.26
C ASN A 165 -12.98 -24.59 -12.45
N TYR A 166 -12.63 -23.93 -11.33
CA TYR A 166 -12.07 -22.59 -11.36
C TYR A 166 -10.56 -22.64 -11.48
N LEU A 167 -10.03 -21.78 -12.34
CA LEU A 167 -8.63 -21.50 -12.58
C LEU A 167 -8.31 -20.11 -12.03
N GLU A 168 -7.06 -19.90 -11.66
CA GLU A 168 -6.51 -18.61 -11.29
C GLU A 168 -5.46 -18.18 -12.31
N ASP A 169 -5.46 -16.90 -12.66
CA ASP A 169 -4.41 -16.28 -13.48
C ASP A 169 -4.09 -14.88 -12.96
N SER A 170 -2.85 -14.45 -13.16
CA SER A 170 -2.40 -13.11 -12.77
C SER A 170 -1.42 -12.53 -13.78
N LEU A 171 -1.60 -11.24 -14.07
CA LEU A 171 -0.77 -10.46 -14.98
C LEU A 171 -0.24 -9.22 -14.28
N GLU A 172 1.04 -8.93 -14.47
CA GLU A 172 1.63 -7.68 -14.02
C GLU A 172 1.11 -6.50 -14.86
N ILE A 173 0.88 -5.40 -14.17
CA ILE A 173 0.55 -4.11 -14.75
C ILE A 173 1.37 -3.02 -14.06
N ASN A 174 1.71 -1.97 -14.78
CA ASN A 174 2.38 -0.79 -14.22
C ASN A 174 1.62 0.52 -14.49
N GLY A 175 0.40 0.42 -15.02
CA GLY A 175 -0.53 1.53 -15.11
C GLY A 175 -1.98 1.12 -15.34
N ILE A 176 -2.90 2.02 -15.00
CA ILE A 176 -4.33 1.91 -15.30
C ILE A 176 -4.75 3.19 -16.03
N CYS A 177 -5.20 3.07 -17.28
CA CYS A 177 -5.71 4.16 -18.09
C CYS A 177 -7.23 4.19 -18.07
N LEU A 178 -7.80 5.30 -17.61
CA LEU A 178 -9.23 5.48 -17.37
C LEU A 178 -9.72 6.82 -17.93
N PRO A 179 -10.93 6.87 -18.51
CA PRO A 179 -11.70 8.10 -18.60
C PRO A 179 -11.92 8.75 -17.22
N LEU A 180 -12.06 10.08 -17.18
CA LEU A 180 -12.22 10.82 -15.90
C LEU A 180 -13.47 10.44 -15.11
N ASP A 181 -14.56 10.01 -15.75
CA ASP A 181 -15.77 9.56 -15.08
C ASP A 181 -15.54 8.23 -14.33
N LEU A 182 -14.78 7.30 -14.91
CA LEU A 182 -14.39 6.06 -14.25
C LEU A 182 -13.38 6.31 -13.13
N LEU A 183 -12.44 7.24 -13.33
CA LEU A 183 -11.57 7.70 -12.24
C LEU A 183 -12.41 8.28 -11.10
N GLY A 184 -13.39 9.13 -11.42
CA GLY A 184 -14.34 9.69 -10.45
C GLY A 184 -15.02 8.59 -9.62
N LYS A 185 -15.54 7.54 -10.28
CA LYS A 185 -16.14 6.39 -9.58
C LYS A 185 -15.18 5.71 -8.60
N ILE A 186 -13.89 5.60 -8.91
CA ILE A 186 -12.91 5.03 -7.98
C ILE A 186 -12.79 5.86 -6.70
N TYR A 187 -12.90 7.18 -6.78
CA TYR A 187 -12.75 8.06 -5.62
C TYR A 187 -14.06 8.38 -4.90
N THR A 188 -15.19 8.39 -5.61
CA THR A 188 -16.47 8.92 -5.10
C THR A 188 -17.57 7.88 -4.98
N ALA A 189 -17.32 6.61 -5.25
CA ALA A 189 -18.30 5.55 -5.02
C ALA A 189 -18.77 5.51 -3.57
N ASP A 190 -19.94 4.93 -3.34
CA ASP A 190 -20.54 4.84 -2.02
C ASP A 190 -19.56 4.17 -1.05
N LYS A 191 -19.29 4.88 0.04
CA LYS A 191 -18.36 4.44 1.07
C LYS A 191 -19.02 3.30 1.83
N ILE A 192 -18.42 2.11 1.78
CA ILE A 192 -18.78 0.99 2.67
C ILE A 192 -18.50 1.39 4.12
N TYR A 193 -17.53 2.28 4.32
CA TYR A 193 -17.09 2.71 5.62
C TYR A 193 -16.76 4.21 5.63
N HIS A 194 -17.35 4.93 6.59
CA HIS A 194 -17.11 6.35 6.83
C HIS A 194 -16.54 6.53 8.24
N SER A 195 -15.38 7.20 8.34
CA SER A 195 -14.83 7.62 9.61
C SER A 195 -13.99 8.86 9.44
N ASP A 196 -14.26 9.86 10.26
CA ASP A 196 -13.50 11.11 10.32
C ASP A 196 -12.07 10.89 10.84
N LYS A 197 -11.77 9.69 11.37
CA LYS A 197 -10.49 9.33 11.97
C LYS A 197 -9.61 8.49 11.06
N ILE A 198 -10.15 7.99 9.96
CA ILE A 198 -9.44 7.06 9.08
C ILE A 198 -9.36 7.69 7.69
N ASP A 199 -8.16 8.12 7.34
CA ASP A 199 -7.83 8.58 6.00
C ASP A 199 -7.65 7.37 5.07
N ALA A 200 -8.73 6.62 4.85
CA ALA A 200 -8.78 5.53 3.88
C ALA A 200 -10.09 5.62 3.12
N THR A 201 -10.03 5.39 1.80
CA THR A 201 -11.23 5.34 0.98
C THR A 201 -11.59 3.88 0.78
N ILE A 202 -12.65 3.41 1.42
CA ILE A 202 -13.18 2.04 1.25
C ILE A 202 -14.59 2.17 0.69
N THR A 203 -14.74 1.84 -0.59
CA THR A 203 -15.98 1.91 -1.35
C THR A 203 -16.36 0.53 -1.88
N GLU A 204 -17.56 0.42 -2.45
CA GLU A 204 -17.99 -0.82 -3.13
C GLU A 204 -17.11 -1.18 -4.34
N VAL A 205 -16.51 -0.17 -4.97
CA VAL A 205 -15.76 -0.31 -6.23
C VAL A 205 -14.26 -0.44 -5.99
N SER A 206 -13.74 0.28 -5.01
CA SER A 206 -12.32 0.43 -4.77
C SER A 206 -11.97 0.55 -3.29
N THR A 207 -10.73 0.23 -2.96
CA THR A 207 -10.10 0.62 -1.70
C THR A 207 -8.80 1.34 -2.00
N ILE A 208 -8.59 2.50 -1.38
CA ILE A 208 -7.33 3.23 -1.37
C ILE A 208 -6.88 3.29 0.08
N LEU A 209 -5.80 2.57 0.37
CA LEU A 209 -5.23 2.43 1.70
C LEU A 209 -3.85 3.09 1.74
N PRO A 210 -3.72 4.29 2.31
CA PRO A 210 -2.42 4.93 2.39
C PRO A 210 -1.56 4.31 3.49
N PHE A 211 -0.25 4.29 3.30
CA PHE A 211 0.66 3.63 4.25
C PHE A 211 0.76 4.36 5.59
N HIS A 212 0.56 5.68 5.65
CA HIS A 212 0.59 6.44 6.90
C HIS A 212 -0.50 6.03 7.91
N ILE A 213 -1.50 5.26 7.49
CA ILE A 213 -2.51 4.70 8.40
C ILE A 213 -1.92 3.80 9.49
N ILE A 214 -0.73 3.25 9.26
CA ILE A 214 -0.03 2.42 10.24
C ILE A 214 0.50 3.22 11.43
N GLU A 215 0.54 4.55 11.33
CA GLU A 215 1.04 5.45 12.38
C GLU A 215 -0.09 6.08 13.22
N GLN A 216 -1.32 5.56 13.10
CA GLN A 216 -2.43 6.01 13.93
C GLN A 216 -2.24 5.59 15.40
N SER A 217 -2.98 6.19 16.33
CA SER A 217 -2.96 5.73 17.75
C SER A 217 -3.32 4.24 17.85
N GLU A 218 -2.80 3.53 18.84
CA GLU A 218 -2.98 2.07 18.98
C GLU A 218 -4.47 1.63 18.99
N THR A 219 -5.33 2.40 19.67
CA THR A 219 -6.77 2.16 19.69
C THR A 219 -7.38 2.31 18.30
N VAL A 220 -7.00 3.35 17.56
CA VAL A 220 -7.44 3.55 16.18
C VAL A 220 -6.89 2.45 15.28
N GLN A 221 -5.61 2.09 15.38
CA GLN A 221 -5.02 1.01 14.59
C GLN A 221 -5.74 -0.31 14.80
N THR A 222 -6.03 -0.71 16.04
CA THR A 222 -6.73 -1.97 16.33
C THR A 222 -8.10 -2.01 15.66
N TYR A 223 -8.83 -0.90 15.74
CA TYR A 223 -10.12 -0.75 15.09
C TYR A 223 -10.02 -0.77 13.55
N VAL A 224 -9.10 0.02 12.98
CA VAL A 224 -8.85 0.08 11.53
C VAL A 224 -8.45 -1.30 11.01
N LYS A 225 -7.53 -1.99 11.70
CA LYS A 225 -7.07 -3.34 11.35
C LYS A 225 -8.24 -4.30 11.20
N GLY A 226 -9.17 -4.30 12.16
CA GLY A 226 -10.36 -5.14 12.09
C GLY A 226 -11.23 -4.86 10.85
N ILE A 227 -11.40 -3.58 10.50
CA ILE A 227 -12.22 -3.15 9.36
C ILE A 227 -11.55 -3.48 8.03
N ILE A 228 -10.28 -3.12 7.87
CA ILE A 228 -9.52 -3.40 6.65
C ILE A 228 -9.38 -4.90 6.45
N SER A 229 -9.04 -5.64 7.50
CA SER A 229 -8.90 -7.10 7.43
C SER A 229 -10.19 -7.75 6.94
N ARG A 230 -11.36 -7.36 7.50
CA ARG A 230 -12.66 -7.94 7.13
C ARG A 230 -13.17 -7.52 5.77
N ASN A 231 -13.07 -6.24 5.43
CA ASN A 231 -13.74 -5.67 4.25
C ASN A 231 -12.84 -5.55 3.02
N VAL A 232 -11.51 -5.54 3.22
CA VAL A 232 -10.54 -5.31 2.15
C VAL A 232 -9.69 -6.54 1.93
N PHE A 233 -8.98 -7.01 2.96
CA PHE A 233 -8.00 -8.07 2.76
C PHE A 233 -8.60 -9.47 2.69
N HIS A 234 -9.56 -9.80 3.55
CA HIS A 234 -10.20 -11.12 3.51
C HIS A 234 -10.93 -11.37 2.17
N PRO A 235 -11.73 -10.43 1.63
CA PRO A 235 -12.37 -10.62 0.33
C PRO A 235 -11.36 -10.73 -0.81
N ASN A 236 -10.25 -10.00 -0.75
CA ASN A 236 -9.25 -9.93 -1.83
C ASN A 236 -7.98 -10.76 -1.54
N LYS A 237 -8.05 -11.73 -0.61
CA LYS A 237 -6.87 -12.46 -0.10
C LYS A 237 -6.02 -13.08 -1.20
N ALA A 238 -6.62 -13.85 -2.12
CA ALA A 238 -5.89 -14.51 -3.19
C ALA A 238 -5.20 -13.52 -4.14
N ALA A 239 -5.87 -12.40 -4.46
CA ALA A 239 -5.29 -11.34 -5.29
C ALA A 239 -4.09 -10.68 -4.58
N ILE A 240 -4.20 -10.41 -3.27
CA ILE A 240 -3.11 -9.81 -2.48
C ILE A 240 -1.94 -10.78 -2.33
N GLU A 241 -2.19 -12.07 -2.13
CA GLU A 241 -1.15 -13.10 -2.09
C GLU A 241 -0.41 -13.19 -3.43
N LYS A 242 -1.13 -13.19 -4.55
CA LYS A 242 -0.52 -13.14 -5.90
C LYS A 242 0.25 -11.86 -6.14
N PHE A 243 -0.27 -10.71 -5.70
CA PHE A 243 0.42 -9.44 -5.78
C PHE A 243 1.75 -9.50 -5.03
N ASN A 244 1.74 -10.01 -3.80
CA ASN A 244 2.94 -10.17 -2.99
C ASN A 244 3.93 -11.19 -3.61
N GLN A 245 3.44 -12.26 -4.26
CA GLN A 245 4.30 -13.20 -5.00
C GLN A 245 5.03 -12.50 -6.15
N HIS A 246 4.31 -11.75 -7.00
CA HIS A 246 4.91 -11.00 -8.11
C HIS A 246 5.87 -9.93 -7.61
N ILE A 247 5.44 -9.08 -6.68
CA ILE A 247 6.27 -7.97 -6.25
C ILE A 247 7.53 -8.43 -5.53
N MET A 248 7.56 -9.60 -4.90
CA MET A 248 8.77 -10.15 -4.26
C MET A 248 9.70 -10.86 -5.25
N ASP A 249 9.26 -11.17 -6.46
CA ASP A 249 10.10 -11.79 -7.50
C ASP A 249 11.11 -10.78 -8.05
N PRO A 250 12.43 -10.99 -7.88
CA PRO A 250 13.46 -10.05 -8.31
C PRO A 250 13.39 -9.61 -9.78
N VAL A 251 12.82 -10.42 -10.66
CA VAL A 251 12.73 -10.10 -12.11
C VAL A 251 11.44 -9.40 -12.51
N SER A 252 10.45 -9.30 -11.61
CA SER A 252 9.17 -8.63 -11.89
C SER A 252 9.33 -7.12 -12.04
N TYR A 253 8.48 -6.53 -12.89
CA TYR A 253 8.46 -5.09 -13.19
C TYR A 253 9.78 -4.53 -13.74
N SER A 254 10.56 -5.35 -14.45
CA SER A 254 11.79 -4.88 -15.11
C SER A 254 11.50 -3.74 -16.09
N THR A 255 12.32 -2.69 -16.04
CA THR A 255 12.29 -1.57 -17.00
C THR A 255 12.43 -2.04 -18.45
N SER A 256 13.09 -3.19 -18.68
CA SER A 256 13.26 -3.77 -20.03
C SER A 256 11.96 -4.28 -20.65
N GLU A 257 10.95 -4.62 -19.84
CA GLU A 257 9.66 -5.12 -20.33
C GLU A 257 8.70 -4.00 -20.75
N GLY A 258 9.05 -2.75 -20.45
CA GLY A 258 8.27 -1.58 -20.80
C GLY A 258 6.93 -1.47 -20.05
N PHE A 259 5.98 -0.78 -20.66
CA PHE A 259 4.69 -0.49 -20.03
C PHE A 259 3.66 -1.61 -20.28
N LYS A 260 2.97 -2.00 -19.21
CA LYS A 260 1.83 -2.93 -19.17
C LYS A 260 0.64 -2.17 -18.57
N ILE A 261 -0.18 -1.54 -19.41
CA ILE A 261 -1.24 -0.62 -18.99
C ILE A 261 -2.62 -1.25 -19.20
N MET A 262 -3.37 -1.44 -18.10
CA MET A 262 -4.77 -1.82 -18.18
C MET A 262 -5.60 -0.64 -18.67
N SER A 263 -6.41 -0.81 -19.71
CA SER A 263 -7.10 0.31 -20.36
C SER A 263 -8.61 0.15 -20.40
N ALA A 264 -9.30 1.19 -19.91
CA ALA A 264 -10.71 1.46 -20.15
C ALA A 264 -10.91 2.59 -21.17
N HIS A 265 -9.85 2.98 -21.89
CA HIS A 265 -9.90 4.01 -22.92
C HIS A 265 -10.90 3.63 -24.03
N PRO A 266 -11.74 4.53 -24.57
CA PRO A 266 -12.72 4.18 -25.61
C PRO A 266 -12.12 3.46 -26.83
N LEU A 267 -10.93 3.87 -27.29
CA LEU A 267 -10.24 3.24 -28.43
C LEU A 267 -9.59 1.88 -28.09
N TRP A 268 -9.28 1.64 -26.81
CA TRP A 268 -8.60 0.44 -26.33
C TRP A 268 -9.36 -0.20 -25.18
N TYR A 269 -10.69 -0.21 -25.30
CA TYR A 269 -11.57 -0.57 -24.20
C TYR A 269 -11.39 -2.02 -23.77
N ASN A 270 -11.25 -2.21 -22.46
CA ASN A 270 -11.02 -3.50 -21.81
C ASN A 270 -9.82 -4.28 -22.39
N LYS A 271 -8.68 -3.61 -22.53
CA LYS A 271 -7.43 -4.23 -23.04
C LYS A 271 -6.28 -4.02 -22.09
N LEU A 272 -5.39 -5.01 -22.03
CA LEU A 272 -4.06 -4.81 -21.47
C LEU A 272 -3.11 -4.41 -22.62
N LEU A 273 -2.65 -3.17 -22.57
CA LEU A 273 -1.72 -2.60 -23.54
C LEU A 273 -0.29 -2.93 -23.12
N VAL A 274 0.45 -3.59 -24.00
CA VAL A 274 1.84 -4.00 -23.80
C VAL A 274 2.72 -3.50 -24.93
N GLU A 275 4.04 -3.67 -24.80
CA GLU A 275 4.99 -3.40 -25.88
C GLU A 275 4.73 -4.31 -27.11
N PRO A 276 5.04 -3.86 -28.34
CA PRO A 276 4.82 -4.64 -29.55
C PRO A 276 5.55 -5.98 -29.59
N ASP A 277 6.72 -6.04 -28.97
CA ASP A 277 7.64 -7.17 -28.89
C ASP A 277 7.43 -8.02 -27.62
N TYR A 278 6.40 -7.71 -26.82
CA TYR A 278 6.05 -8.49 -25.65
C TYR A 278 5.77 -9.95 -26.02
N GLU A 279 6.56 -10.88 -25.47
CA GLU A 279 6.37 -12.30 -25.70
C GLU A 279 5.08 -12.79 -25.02
N TYR A 280 4.07 -13.06 -25.84
CA TYR A 280 2.85 -13.67 -25.35
C TYR A 280 3.14 -15.10 -24.88
N ARG A 281 2.63 -15.47 -23.69
CA ARG A 281 2.44 -16.88 -23.36
C ARG A 281 1.59 -17.49 -24.48
N THR A 282 2.06 -18.54 -25.15
CA THR A 282 1.32 -19.16 -26.25
C THR A 282 0.71 -20.48 -25.80
N GLY A 283 -0.57 -20.68 -26.13
CA GLY A 283 -1.15 -22.03 -26.24
C GLY A 283 -0.77 -22.64 -27.59
N SER A 284 -1.30 -23.82 -27.92
CA SER A 284 -1.04 -24.54 -29.19
C SER A 284 -1.64 -23.86 -30.45
N GLY A 285 -1.69 -22.53 -30.49
CA GLY A 285 -2.19 -21.70 -31.58
C GLY A 285 -1.61 -20.28 -31.51
N LYS A 286 -1.40 -19.65 -32.67
CA LYS A 286 -0.81 -18.30 -32.84
C LYS A 286 -1.68 -17.14 -32.32
N LYS A 287 -2.64 -17.39 -31.43
CA LYS A 287 -3.49 -16.35 -30.85
C LYS A 287 -2.85 -15.85 -29.55
N ALA A 288 -2.64 -14.53 -29.49
CA ALA A 288 -2.19 -13.85 -28.28
C ALA A 288 -3.15 -14.19 -27.13
N TYR A 289 -2.60 -14.59 -25.98
CA TYR A 289 -3.37 -14.87 -24.79
C TYR A 289 -4.30 -13.69 -24.47
N SER A 290 -5.59 -13.95 -24.27
CA SER A 290 -6.42 -13.14 -23.37
C SER A 290 -6.51 -13.89 -22.04
N THR A 291 -6.55 -13.14 -20.95
CA THR A 291 -6.92 -13.67 -19.64
C THR A 291 -8.40 -13.36 -19.39
N ALA A 292 -9.01 -14.02 -18.43
CA ALA A 292 -10.42 -13.79 -18.13
C ALA A 292 -10.67 -12.36 -17.66
N GLY A 293 -11.83 -11.81 -18.01
CA GLY A 293 -12.25 -10.44 -17.72
C GLY A 293 -11.58 -9.34 -18.57
N ILE A 294 -10.47 -9.64 -19.26
CA ILE A 294 -9.85 -8.74 -20.24
C ILE A 294 -10.30 -9.13 -21.66
N GLY A 295 -10.60 -8.15 -22.49
CA GLY A 295 -10.97 -8.37 -23.89
C GLY A 295 -9.82 -8.96 -24.72
N SER A 296 -8.61 -8.39 -24.60
CA SER A 296 -7.38 -8.89 -25.24
C SER A 296 -6.13 -8.26 -24.65
N LEU A 297 -4.99 -8.96 -24.71
CA LEU A 297 -3.67 -8.32 -24.65
C LEU A 297 -3.31 -7.76 -26.03
N THR A 298 -2.71 -6.57 -26.09
CA THR A 298 -2.40 -5.92 -27.37
C THR A 298 -1.12 -5.11 -27.29
N GLY A 299 -0.20 -5.35 -28.24
CA GLY A 299 1.05 -4.60 -28.46
C GLY A 299 0.86 -3.16 -28.96
N MET A 300 0.00 -2.36 -28.31
CA MET A 300 -0.38 -1.02 -28.73
C MET A 300 -0.03 0.07 -27.70
N VAL A 301 0.79 -0.24 -26.69
CA VAL A 301 1.18 0.78 -25.69
C VAL A 301 1.95 1.95 -26.32
N HIS A 302 2.69 1.71 -27.40
CA HIS A 302 3.36 2.75 -28.20
C HIS A 302 2.40 3.81 -28.78
N LYS A 303 1.10 3.53 -28.86
CA LYS A 303 0.09 4.51 -29.31
C LYS A 303 -0.39 5.43 -28.20
N ILE A 304 -0.33 4.97 -26.95
CA ILE A 304 -0.77 5.77 -25.80
C ILE A 304 0.40 6.54 -25.17
N LYS A 305 1.63 6.02 -25.27
CA LYS A 305 2.84 6.68 -24.76
C LYS A 305 2.99 8.14 -25.21
N PRO A 306 2.78 8.53 -26.48
CA PRO A 306 2.94 9.93 -26.89
C PRO A 306 1.87 10.87 -26.32
N ILE A 307 0.74 10.33 -25.87
CA ILE A 307 -0.33 11.09 -25.20
C ILE A 307 0.06 11.37 -23.74
N ILE A 308 0.71 10.39 -23.12
CA ILE A 308 1.10 10.39 -21.70
C ILE A 308 2.44 11.11 -21.49
N PHE A 309 3.44 10.82 -22.33
CA PHE A 309 4.82 11.25 -22.14
C PHE A 309 5.22 12.25 -23.21
N SER A 310 5.75 13.39 -22.76
CA SER A 310 6.29 14.43 -23.64
C SER A 310 7.62 14.05 -24.29
N SER A 311 8.32 13.05 -23.73
CA SER A 311 9.61 12.58 -24.25
C SER A 311 9.91 11.13 -23.81
N PRO A 312 10.78 10.41 -24.54
CA PRO A 312 11.25 9.08 -24.12
C PRO A 312 11.99 9.08 -22.78
N GLN A 313 12.58 10.21 -22.39
CA GLN A 313 13.22 10.35 -21.09
C GLN A 313 12.18 10.27 -19.96
N LYS A 314 11.03 10.94 -20.12
CA LYS A 314 9.94 10.90 -19.13
C LYS A 314 9.32 9.50 -18.99
N GLU A 315 9.23 8.79 -20.10
CA GLU A 315 8.82 7.38 -20.12
C GLU A 315 9.76 6.52 -19.26
N ARG A 316 11.06 6.66 -19.47
CA ARG A 316 12.08 5.92 -18.71
C ARG A 316 12.09 6.29 -17.22
N GLU A 317 12.03 7.59 -16.90
CA GLU A 317 11.94 8.07 -15.51
C GLU A 317 10.75 7.43 -14.78
N GLN A 318 9.60 7.30 -15.44
CA GLN A 318 8.42 6.69 -14.84
C GLN A 318 8.58 5.16 -14.63
N LEU A 319 9.24 4.44 -15.53
CA LEU A 319 9.54 3.01 -15.34
C LEU A 319 10.55 2.79 -14.20
N GLU A 320 11.60 3.61 -14.13
CA GLU A 320 12.59 3.57 -13.04
C GLU A 320 11.91 3.87 -11.68
N ARG A 321 10.92 4.76 -11.67
CA ARG A 321 10.12 5.04 -10.47
C ARG A 321 9.25 3.85 -10.03
N VAL A 322 8.66 3.12 -10.98
CA VAL A 322 7.93 1.87 -10.70
C VAL A 322 8.87 0.84 -10.06
N GLU A 323 10.07 0.65 -10.62
CA GLU A 323 11.07 -0.27 -10.08
C GLU A 323 11.54 0.13 -8.67
N GLU A 324 11.74 1.43 -8.43
CA GLU A 324 12.08 1.93 -7.10
C GLU A 324 10.96 1.66 -6.09
N ILE A 325 9.68 1.86 -6.44
CA ILE A 325 8.54 1.55 -5.56
C ILE A 325 8.50 0.06 -5.22
N VAL A 326 8.77 -0.81 -6.20
CA VAL A 326 8.89 -2.27 -5.97
C VAL A 326 9.96 -2.57 -4.93
N LYS A 327 11.15 -1.98 -5.08
CA LYS A 327 12.25 -2.12 -4.14
C LYS A 327 11.87 -1.62 -2.73
N GLN A 328 11.26 -0.44 -2.63
CA GLN A 328 10.82 0.13 -1.36
C GLN A 328 9.74 -0.73 -0.68
N TYR A 329 8.83 -1.29 -1.45
CA TYR A 329 7.83 -2.22 -0.91
C TYR A 329 8.46 -3.52 -0.41
N ARG A 330 9.43 -4.09 -1.12
CA ARG A 330 10.18 -5.29 -0.67
C ARG A 330 10.93 -5.04 0.64
N GLU A 331 11.64 -3.92 0.72
CA GLU A 331 12.44 -3.57 1.90
C GLU A 331 11.57 -3.27 3.12
N MET A 332 10.38 -2.68 2.91
CA MET A 332 9.62 -2.06 3.99
C MET A 332 8.12 -2.29 3.90
N GLY A 333 7.50 -1.93 2.76
CA GLY A 333 6.04 -1.91 2.61
C GLY A 333 5.35 -3.24 2.93
N PHE A 334 5.95 -4.36 2.53
CA PHE A 334 5.41 -5.69 2.85
C PHE A 334 5.36 -5.92 4.36
N HIS A 335 6.39 -5.57 5.10
CA HIS A 335 6.42 -5.75 6.56
C HIS A 335 5.40 -4.87 7.29
N LEU A 336 5.18 -3.65 6.79
CA LEU A 336 4.18 -2.74 7.33
C LEU A 336 2.76 -3.29 7.19
N LEU A 337 2.44 -3.90 6.03
CA LEU A 337 1.12 -4.47 5.75
C LEU A 337 0.96 -5.91 6.25
N LYS A 338 2.05 -6.66 6.44
CA LYS A 338 1.98 -8.08 6.82
C LYS A 338 1.11 -8.30 8.05
N ASN A 339 1.28 -7.47 9.08
CA ASN A 339 0.52 -7.56 10.34
C ASN A 339 -0.95 -7.16 10.20
N TRP A 340 -1.35 -6.62 9.05
CA TRP A 340 -2.71 -6.23 8.76
C TRP A 340 -3.43 -7.27 7.88
N ILE A 341 -2.70 -8.05 7.09
CA ILE A 341 -3.24 -9.10 6.22
C ILE A 341 -3.55 -10.35 7.08
N PRO A 342 -4.82 -10.78 7.17
CA PRO A 342 -5.15 -12.00 7.91
C PRO A 342 -4.51 -13.20 7.24
N SER A 343 -3.88 -14.09 8.04
CA SER A 343 -3.20 -15.35 7.64
C SER A 343 -1.69 -15.31 7.38
N TYR A 344 -0.97 -14.24 7.76
CA TYR A 344 0.50 -14.14 7.66
C TYR A 344 1.25 -14.06 8.99
#